data_AF-A0A418MG95-F1
#
_entry.id   AF-A0A418MG95-F1
#
_cell.length_a   1.000
_cell.length_b   1.000
_cell.length_c   1.000
_cell.angle_alpha   90.00
_cell.angle_beta   90.00
_cell.angle_gamma   90.00
#
_symmetry.space_group_name_H-M   'P 1'
#
loop_
_entity.id
_entity.type
_entity.pdbx_description
1 polymer ?
#
loop_
_entity_poly.entity_id
_entity_poly.type
_entity_poly.pdbx_seq_one_letter_code
_entity_poly.pdbx_strand_id
1 'polypeptide(L)'
;MSVKHDWLVLLVDTYNTGIKPKRQSEEKFYRGLQDLQAVVDTFGTDLSTHAQVKKKRHGHARRIKAEAIAAFKVEVSLKIPLIQQADTWDAVHRIVTKCKVPGIGDLAIYDMTRAICAHRRLAPLHIDLHCGTKVGTRRLLGVKKLGATILKTDLPSELQCLSELDLEDFLCIFKDYFVESPPHLQVGPTCSTKVVVRGCRKRPPVSTFQAC
;
A
#
# COMPACT_ATOMS: atom_id res chain seq x y z
N MET A 1 0.04 32.08 5.53
CA MET A 1 -0.77 31.92 4.29
C MET A 1 -0.36 30.59 3.67
N SER A 2 -1.25 29.59 3.70
CA SER A 2 -0.92 28.24 3.22
C SER A 2 -0.89 28.26 1.70
N VAL A 3 0.27 27.98 1.10
CA VAL A 3 0.37 27.74 -0.35
C VAL A 3 -0.46 26.48 -0.61
N LYS A 4 -1.62 26.64 -1.23
CA LYS A 4 -2.41 25.49 -1.70
C LYS A 4 -1.64 24.84 -2.84
N HIS A 5 -1.25 23.59 -2.64
CA HIS A 5 -0.63 22.82 -3.71
C HIS A 5 -1.75 22.27 -4.58
N ASP A 6 -2.20 23.03 -5.58
CA ASP A 6 -3.34 22.63 -6.44
C ASP A 6 -3.15 21.24 -7.08
N TRP A 7 -1.90 20.87 -7.38
CA TRP A 7 -1.56 19.53 -7.86
C TRP A 7 -1.75 18.44 -6.79
N LEU A 8 -1.51 18.74 -5.52
CA LEU A 8 -1.66 17.79 -4.41
C LEU A 8 -3.13 17.50 -4.16
N VAL A 9 -3.99 18.52 -4.27
CA VAL A 9 -5.45 18.35 -4.21
C VAL A 9 -5.93 17.40 -5.31
N LEU A 10 -5.41 17.56 -6.54
CA LEU A 10 -5.75 16.66 -7.65
C LEU A 10 -5.31 15.21 -7.39
N LEU A 11 -4.14 15.00 -6.81
CA LEU A 11 -3.70 13.65 -6.43
C LEU A 11 -4.58 13.04 -5.34
N VAL A 12 -4.99 13.84 -4.35
CA VAL A 12 -5.92 13.41 -3.29
C VAL A 12 -7.26 13.01 -3.88
N ASP A 13 -7.80 13.79 -4.82
CA ASP A 13 -9.04 13.44 -5.51
C ASP A 13 -8.90 12.16 -6.34
N THR A 14 -7.78 12.03 -7.07
CA THR A 14 -7.44 10.80 -7.82
C THR A 14 -7.37 9.58 -6.90
N TYR A 15 -6.79 9.74 -5.71
CA TYR A 15 -6.74 8.68 -4.71
C TYR A 15 -8.14 8.30 -4.22
N ASN A 16 -8.92 9.29 -3.80
CA ASN A 16 -10.25 9.10 -3.23
C ASN A 16 -11.24 8.49 -4.23
N THR A 17 -11.13 8.83 -5.52
CA THR A 17 -12.04 8.33 -6.57
C THR A 17 -11.60 7.01 -7.17
N GLY A 18 -10.29 6.79 -7.36
CA GLY A 18 -9.78 5.65 -8.14
C GLY A 18 -9.17 4.50 -7.33
N ILE A 19 -8.59 4.80 -6.15
CA ILE A 19 -7.76 3.86 -5.38
C ILE A 19 -8.44 3.50 -4.05
N LYS A 20 -8.82 4.51 -3.26
CA LYS A 20 -9.44 4.34 -1.94
C LYS A 20 -10.67 3.41 -1.94
N PRO A 21 -11.60 3.47 -2.90
CA PRO A 21 -12.78 2.60 -2.87
C PRO A 21 -12.41 1.11 -2.98
N LYS A 22 -11.36 0.78 -3.74
CA LYS A 22 -10.86 -0.59 -3.86
C LYS A 22 -10.28 -1.09 -2.54
N ARG A 23 -9.50 -0.22 -1.87
CA ARG A 23 -8.93 -0.51 -0.54
C ARG A 23 -10.01 -0.67 0.52
N GLN A 24 -11.03 0.18 0.51
CA GLN A 24 -12.17 0.07 1.43
C GLN A 24 -12.99 -1.19 1.17
N SER A 25 -13.12 -1.62 -0.09
CA SER A 25 -13.76 -2.90 -0.43
C SER A 25 -12.99 -4.09 0.16
N GLU A 26 -11.66 -4.08 0.03
CA GLU A 26 -10.76 -5.09 0.64
C GLU A 26 -10.85 -5.07 2.18
N GLU A 27 -10.85 -3.90 2.80
CA GLU A 27 -11.01 -3.78 4.25
C GLU A 27 -12.38 -4.29 4.73
N LYS A 28 -13.45 -3.94 4.01
CA LYS A 28 -14.81 -4.42 4.31
C LYS A 28 -14.91 -5.94 4.18
N PHE A 29 -14.22 -6.52 3.19
CA PHE A 29 -14.12 -7.96 3.03
C PHE A 29 -13.52 -8.62 4.29
N TYR A 30 -12.34 -8.18 4.73
CA TYR A 30 -11.68 -8.75 5.92
C TYR A 30 -12.49 -8.53 7.21
N ARG A 31 -13.15 -7.37 7.33
CA ARG A 31 -14.05 -7.06 8.45
C ARG A 31 -15.27 -7.99 8.52
N GLY A 32 -15.70 -8.55 7.40
CA GLY A 32 -16.85 -9.47 7.32
C GLY A 32 -16.51 -10.94 7.52
N LEU A 33 -15.24 -11.31 7.66
CA LEU A 33 -14.84 -12.69 7.92
C LEU A 33 -15.27 -13.14 9.31
N GLN A 34 -15.44 -14.45 9.50
CA GLN A 34 -15.95 -15.03 10.74
C GLN A 34 -14.97 -14.91 11.90
N ASP A 35 -13.68 -15.16 11.65
CA ASP A 35 -12.63 -15.14 12.66
C ASP A 35 -11.25 -14.80 12.04
N LEU A 36 -10.24 -14.68 12.90
CA LEU A 36 -8.86 -14.41 12.50
C LEU A 36 -8.24 -15.54 11.67
N GLN A 37 -8.66 -16.79 11.87
CA GLN A 37 -8.15 -17.90 11.09
C GLN A 37 -8.60 -17.78 9.63
N ALA A 38 -9.86 -17.38 9.38
CA ALA A 38 -10.36 -17.08 8.05
C ALA A 38 -9.59 -15.91 7.38
N VAL A 39 -9.19 -14.89 8.14
CA VAL A 39 -8.35 -13.79 7.63
C VAL A 39 -7.01 -14.33 7.14
N VAL A 40 -6.31 -15.10 7.98
CA VAL A 40 -5.03 -15.73 7.64
C VAL A 40 -5.21 -16.67 6.45
N ASP A 41 -6.30 -17.45 6.43
CA ASP A 41 -6.55 -18.42 5.37
C ASP A 41 -6.77 -17.79 4.00
N THR A 42 -7.38 -16.62 3.99
CA THR A 42 -7.65 -15.88 2.77
C THR A 42 -6.45 -15.05 2.29
N PHE A 43 -5.44 -14.84 3.14
CA PHE A 43 -4.25 -14.07 2.78
C PHE A 43 -3.53 -14.66 1.56
N GLY A 44 -3.14 -13.77 0.63
CA GLY A 44 -2.45 -14.15 -0.61
C GLY A 44 -3.35 -14.75 -1.70
N THR A 45 -4.64 -14.88 -1.45
CA THR A 45 -5.64 -15.14 -2.51
C THR A 45 -5.97 -13.84 -3.24
N ASP A 46 -6.38 -13.95 -4.51
CA ASP A 46 -6.79 -12.78 -5.28
C ASP A 46 -8.22 -12.41 -4.94
N LEU A 47 -8.39 -11.30 -4.21
CA LEU A 47 -9.70 -10.77 -3.82
C LEU A 47 -10.37 -9.98 -4.95
N SER A 48 -9.70 -9.77 -6.10
CA SER A 48 -10.25 -8.98 -7.21
C SER A 48 -11.30 -9.70 -8.07
N THR A 49 -11.62 -10.97 -7.78
CA THR A 49 -12.57 -11.77 -8.55
C THR A 49 -13.60 -12.45 -7.65
N HIS A 50 -14.66 -11.72 -7.29
CA HIS A 50 -15.85 -12.27 -6.61
C HIS A 50 -16.83 -13.02 -7.52
N ALA A 51 -16.48 -13.34 -8.78
CA ALA A 51 -17.27 -14.25 -9.61
C ALA A 51 -16.40 -14.96 -10.65
N GLN A 52 -16.39 -16.29 -10.58
CA GLN A 52 -16.04 -17.26 -11.64
C GLN A 52 -15.15 -16.79 -12.81
N VAL A 53 -13.88 -16.43 -12.59
CA VAL A 53 -12.83 -16.55 -13.63
C VAL A 53 -11.48 -16.80 -12.93
N LYS A 54 -10.77 -17.87 -13.32
CA LYS A 54 -9.39 -18.27 -12.95
C LYS A 54 -8.68 -17.40 -11.89
N LYS A 55 -8.52 -17.97 -10.68
CA LYS A 55 -7.68 -17.50 -9.54
C LYS A 55 -6.43 -16.74 -10.02
N LYS A 56 -6.35 -15.42 -9.84
CA LYS A 56 -5.31 -14.61 -10.48
C LYS A 56 -4.44 -13.78 -9.52
N ARG A 57 -3.88 -14.39 -8.47
CA ARG A 57 -2.89 -13.85 -7.48
C ARG A 57 -2.60 -12.34 -7.59
N HIS A 58 -2.90 -11.57 -6.54
CA HIS A 58 -2.60 -10.13 -6.42
C HIS A 58 -1.21 -9.78 -7.03
N GLY A 59 -1.14 -8.68 -7.80
CA GLY A 59 0.09 -8.28 -8.51
C GLY A 59 1.35 -8.24 -7.63
N HIS A 60 1.18 -7.96 -6.33
CA HIS A 60 2.25 -7.94 -5.31
C HIS A 60 2.64 -9.34 -4.80
N ALA A 61 1.67 -10.26 -4.65
CA ALA A 61 1.90 -11.64 -4.22
C ALA A 61 2.44 -12.57 -5.32
N ARG A 62 2.44 -12.13 -6.60
CA ARG A 62 2.94 -12.94 -7.74
C ARG A 62 4.43 -13.29 -7.66
N ARG A 63 5.22 -12.51 -6.93
CA ARG A 63 6.66 -12.75 -6.75
C ARG A 63 6.98 -13.63 -5.53
N ILE A 64 6.02 -13.90 -4.67
CA ILE A 64 6.21 -14.72 -3.48
C ILE A 64 5.83 -16.16 -3.83
N LYS A 65 6.76 -17.08 -3.55
CA LYS A 65 6.56 -18.52 -3.71
C LYS A 65 5.34 -18.97 -2.91
N ALA A 66 4.51 -19.86 -3.47
CA ALA A 66 3.28 -20.30 -2.81
C ALA A 66 3.57 -20.99 -1.46
N GLU A 67 4.70 -21.69 -1.42
CA GLU A 67 5.25 -22.38 -0.27
C GLU A 67 5.61 -21.39 0.84
N ALA A 68 6.20 -20.24 0.48
CA ALA A 68 6.53 -19.19 1.45
C ALA A 68 5.26 -18.55 2.05
N ILE A 69 4.21 -18.33 1.23
CA ILE A 69 2.92 -17.84 1.73
C ILE A 69 2.29 -18.87 2.67
N ALA A 70 2.30 -20.15 2.29
CA ALA A 70 1.73 -21.22 3.11
C ALA A 70 2.46 -21.33 4.46
N ALA A 71 3.79 -21.34 4.46
CA ALA A 71 4.59 -21.36 5.69
C ALA A 71 4.32 -20.12 6.56
N PHE A 72 4.22 -18.94 5.95
CA PHE A 72 3.89 -17.71 6.69
C PHE A 72 2.53 -17.77 7.36
N LYS A 73 1.51 -18.28 6.66
CA LYS A 73 0.17 -18.46 7.22
C LYS A 73 0.20 -19.39 8.42
N VAL A 74 0.95 -20.50 8.36
CA VAL A 74 1.12 -21.42 9.50
C VAL A 74 1.70 -20.68 10.72
N GLU A 75 2.78 -19.92 10.53
CA GLU A 75 3.39 -19.16 11.62
C GLU A 75 2.45 -18.11 12.22
N VAL A 76 1.64 -17.43 11.39
CA VAL A 76 0.66 -16.45 11.86
C VAL A 76 -0.50 -17.13 12.60
N SER A 77 -1.00 -18.25 12.08
CA SER A 77 -2.05 -19.06 12.71
C SER A 77 -1.67 -19.50 14.12
N LEU A 78 -0.43 -19.96 14.32
CA LEU A 78 0.09 -20.33 15.65
C LEU A 78 0.12 -19.16 16.64
N LYS A 79 0.13 -17.93 16.15
CA LYS A 79 0.16 -16.71 16.97
C LYS A 79 -1.20 -16.04 17.12
N ILE A 80 -2.28 -16.59 16.55
CA ILE A 80 -3.64 -16.05 16.69
C ILE A 80 -4.02 -15.75 18.16
N PRO A 81 -3.75 -16.64 19.14
CA PRO A 81 -4.08 -16.33 20.54
C PRO A 81 -3.40 -15.05 21.06
N LEU A 82 -2.15 -14.79 20.64
CA LEU A 82 -1.43 -13.57 21.00
C LEU A 82 -1.97 -12.35 20.25
N ILE A 83 -2.34 -12.52 18.98
CA ILE A 83 -2.92 -11.47 18.14
C ILE A 83 -4.30 -11.03 18.69
N GLN A 84 -5.08 -11.96 19.26
CA GLN A 84 -6.35 -11.66 19.92
C GLN A 84 -6.18 -10.79 21.17
N GLN A 85 -5.03 -10.87 21.84
CA GLN A 85 -4.71 -10.05 23.02
C GLN A 85 -4.06 -8.71 22.64
N ALA A 86 -3.74 -8.48 21.36
CA ALA A 86 -3.11 -7.25 20.90
C ALA A 86 -4.17 -6.19 20.56
N ASP A 87 -4.22 -5.11 21.35
CA ASP A 87 -5.23 -4.05 21.20
C ASP A 87 -4.75 -2.84 20.40
N THR A 88 -3.57 -2.92 19.79
CA THR A 88 -3.01 -1.85 18.96
C THR A 88 -2.47 -2.41 17.66
N TRP A 89 -2.51 -1.58 16.61
CA TRP A 89 -1.87 -1.88 15.32
C TRP A 89 -0.41 -2.32 15.50
N ASP A 90 0.37 -1.55 16.26
CA ASP A 90 1.80 -1.81 16.46
C ASP A 90 2.07 -3.14 17.19
N ALA A 91 1.19 -3.53 18.12
CA ALA A 91 1.29 -4.83 18.77
C ALA A 91 1.02 -5.97 17.79
N VAL A 92 0.00 -5.86 16.95
CA VAL A 92 -0.28 -6.83 15.88
C VAL A 92 0.89 -6.89 14.90
N HIS A 93 1.35 -5.74 14.39
CA HIS A 93 2.45 -5.66 13.43
C HIS A 93 3.73 -6.33 13.97
N ARG A 94 4.07 -6.09 15.24
CA ARG A 94 5.22 -6.71 15.91
C ARG A 94 5.08 -8.23 16.00
N ILE A 95 3.88 -8.75 16.28
CA ILE A 95 3.65 -10.20 16.34
C ILE A 95 3.80 -10.80 14.93
N VAL A 96 3.15 -10.22 13.93
CA VAL A 96 3.19 -10.70 12.54
C VAL A 96 4.62 -10.63 11.97
N THR A 97 5.39 -9.59 12.33
CA THR A 97 6.81 -9.48 11.96
C THR A 97 7.64 -10.65 12.48
N LYS A 98 7.34 -11.16 13.68
CA LYS A 98 8.03 -12.33 14.25
C LYS A 98 7.65 -13.65 13.56
N CYS A 99 6.58 -13.68 12.79
CA CYS A 99 6.18 -14.82 11.96
C CYS A 99 6.95 -14.88 10.62
N LYS A 100 7.87 -13.94 10.35
CA LYS A 100 8.60 -13.85 9.08
C LYS A 100 9.34 -15.15 8.77
N VAL A 101 9.09 -15.69 7.58
CA VAL A 101 9.79 -16.86 7.03
C VAL A 101 10.58 -16.47 5.76
N PRO A 102 11.56 -17.29 5.33
CA PRO A 102 12.31 -17.02 4.10
C PRO A 102 11.38 -16.83 2.89
N GLY A 103 11.62 -15.76 2.13
CA GLY A 103 10.79 -15.40 0.97
C GLY A 103 9.62 -14.46 1.29
N ILE A 104 9.34 -14.17 2.56
CA ILE A 104 8.40 -13.12 2.99
C ILE A 104 9.14 -11.82 3.23
N GLY A 105 8.77 -10.78 2.50
CA GLY A 105 9.27 -9.41 2.68
C GLY A 105 8.35 -8.56 3.54
N ASP A 106 8.82 -7.36 3.89
CA ASP A 106 8.12 -6.45 4.81
C ASP A 106 6.75 -6.02 4.26
N LEU A 107 6.58 -5.94 2.94
CA LEU A 107 5.28 -5.66 2.32
C LEU A 107 4.23 -6.74 2.64
N ALA A 108 4.63 -8.02 2.62
CA ALA A 108 3.69 -9.11 2.94
C ALA A 108 3.34 -9.15 4.44
N ILE A 109 4.28 -8.77 5.29
CA ILE A 109 4.03 -8.58 6.74
C ILE A 109 3.03 -7.45 6.96
N TYR A 110 3.22 -6.33 6.27
CA TYR A 110 2.31 -5.19 6.32
C TYR A 110 0.91 -5.55 5.79
N ASP A 111 0.82 -6.21 4.63
CA ASP A 111 -0.47 -6.65 4.06
C ASP A 111 -1.23 -7.59 5.01
N MET A 112 -0.54 -8.54 5.64
CA MET A 112 -1.15 -9.43 6.64
C MET A 112 -1.61 -8.67 7.89
N THR A 113 -0.78 -7.75 8.37
CA THR A 113 -1.09 -6.89 9.52
C THR A 113 -2.34 -6.05 9.22
N ARG A 114 -2.42 -5.47 8.03
CA ARG A 114 -3.57 -4.70 7.57
C ARG A 114 -4.83 -5.54 7.51
N ALA A 115 -4.77 -6.77 6.96
CA ALA A 115 -5.91 -7.68 6.91
C ALA A 115 -6.42 -8.04 8.31
N ILE A 116 -5.52 -8.38 9.23
CA ILE A 116 -5.85 -8.68 10.63
C ILE A 116 -6.44 -7.47 11.34
N CYS A 117 -5.81 -6.30 11.20
CA CYS A 117 -6.27 -5.08 11.85
C CYS A 117 -7.60 -4.58 11.27
N ALA A 118 -7.85 -4.76 9.97
CA ALA A 118 -9.15 -4.50 9.35
C ALA A 118 -10.27 -5.34 9.99
N HIS A 119 -10.00 -6.64 10.20
CA HIS A 119 -10.91 -7.54 10.90
C HIS A 119 -11.12 -7.12 12.36
N ARG A 120 -10.05 -6.73 13.05
CA ARG A 120 -10.08 -6.28 14.45
C ARG A 120 -10.49 -4.83 14.67
N ARG A 121 -10.69 -4.05 13.60
CA ARG A 121 -10.99 -2.60 13.63
C ARG A 121 -9.91 -1.80 14.36
N LEU A 122 -8.65 -2.20 14.21
CA LEU A 122 -7.50 -1.48 14.73
C LEU A 122 -6.91 -0.59 13.62
N ALA A 123 -6.66 0.67 13.94
CA ALA A 123 -6.02 1.62 13.02
C ALA A 123 -4.61 1.98 13.51
N PRO A 124 -3.66 2.25 12.60
CA PRO A 124 -2.36 2.77 13.00
C PRO A 124 -2.47 4.22 13.48
N LEU A 125 -1.62 4.59 14.43
CA LEU A 125 -1.48 5.98 14.91
C LEU A 125 -0.39 6.75 14.13
N HIS A 126 0.45 6.02 13.39
CA HIS A 126 1.58 6.55 12.64
C HIS A 126 1.56 5.99 11.23
N ILE A 127 2.23 6.69 10.31
CA ILE A 127 2.38 6.23 8.93
C ILE A 127 3.66 5.39 8.85
N ASP A 128 3.51 4.09 8.58
CA ASP A 128 4.64 3.16 8.44
C ASP A 128 5.42 3.42 7.13
N LEU A 129 6.72 3.70 7.25
CA LEU A 129 7.56 4.04 6.11
C LEU A 129 8.32 2.82 5.58
N HIS A 130 7.67 2.03 4.72
CA HIS A 130 8.35 1.03 3.91
C HIS A 130 9.04 1.66 2.67
N CYS A 131 9.74 0.87 1.85
CA CYS A 131 10.59 1.40 0.76
C CYS A 131 9.89 2.41 -0.17
N GLY A 132 8.65 2.14 -0.59
CA GLY A 132 7.91 3.04 -1.49
C GLY A 132 7.48 4.33 -0.80
N THR A 133 6.83 4.21 0.35
CA THR A 133 6.39 5.32 1.22
C THR A 133 7.55 6.20 1.65
N LYS A 134 8.72 5.62 1.97
CA LYS A 134 9.96 6.37 2.27
C LYS A 134 10.41 7.25 1.12
N VAL A 135 10.32 6.76 -0.12
CA VAL A 135 10.69 7.54 -1.31
C VAL A 135 9.68 8.67 -1.49
N GLY A 136 8.38 8.36 -1.40
CA GLY A 136 7.33 9.35 -1.56
C GLY A 136 7.42 10.47 -0.52
N THR A 137 7.54 10.10 0.75
CA THR A 137 7.67 11.04 1.88
C THR A 137 8.90 11.94 1.74
N ARG A 138 10.07 11.38 1.39
CA ARG A 138 11.29 12.19 1.20
C ARG A 138 11.12 13.21 0.09
N ARG A 139 10.51 12.80 -1.02
CA ARG A 139 10.27 13.68 -2.17
C ARG A 139 9.23 14.76 -1.86
N LEU A 140 8.16 14.40 -1.16
CA LEU A 140 7.11 15.35 -0.77
C LEU A 140 7.61 16.40 0.23
N LEU A 141 8.35 15.98 1.25
CA LEU A 141 8.83 16.85 2.32
C LEU A 141 10.19 17.51 2.03
N GLY A 142 10.87 17.11 0.95
CA GLY A 142 12.21 17.62 0.62
C GLY A 142 13.31 17.20 1.61
N VAL A 143 13.14 16.09 2.33
CA VAL A 143 14.06 15.66 3.39
C VAL A 143 14.97 14.51 2.95
N LYS A 144 16.22 14.51 3.42
CA LYS A 144 17.22 13.47 3.09
C LYS A 144 17.12 12.24 3.99
N LYS A 145 16.72 12.40 5.24
CA LYS A 145 16.62 11.33 6.25
C LYS A 145 15.19 11.28 6.81
N LEU A 146 14.71 10.06 7.02
CA LEU A 146 13.44 9.78 7.68
C LEU A 146 13.63 8.61 8.65
N GLY A 147 12.81 8.61 9.71
CA GLY A 147 12.69 7.47 10.60
C GLY A 147 11.97 6.28 9.96
N ALA A 148 11.55 5.34 10.80
CA ALA A 148 10.71 4.21 10.41
C ALA A 148 9.24 4.61 10.22
N THR A 149 8.81 5.70 10.87
CA THR A 149 7.44 6.21 10.87
C THR A 149 7.44 7.75 10.82
N ILE A 150 6.31 8.33 10.46
CA ILE A 150 6.00 9.77 10.63
C ILE A 150 4.58 9.95 11.18
N LEU A 151 4.29 11.13 11.71
CA LEU A 151 2.95 11.53 12.10
C LEU A 151 2.20 12.10 10.91
N LYS A 152 0.88 11.91 10.90
CA LYS A 152 0.01 12.56 9.92
C LYS A 152 0.14 14.08 9.96
N THR A 153 0.35 14.67 11.14
CA THR A 153 0.58 16.12 11.31
C THR A 153 1.87 16.63 10.67
N ASP A 154 2.81 15.76 10.31
CA ASP A 154 4.05 16.13 9.63
C ASP A 154 3.83 16.40 8.13
N LEU A 155 2.63 16.12 7.61
CA LEU A 155 2.27 16.24 6.19
C LEU A 155 1.47 17.52 5.89
N PRO A 156 1.48 18.00 4.62
CA PRO A 156 0.71 19.16 4.21
C PRO A 156 -0.79 19.08 4.57
N SER A 157 -1.41 20.25 4.76
CA SER A 157 -2.82 20.38 5.19
C SER A 157 -3.81 19.64 4.28
N GLU A 158 -3.51 19.56 2.99
CA GLU A 158 -4.30 18.92 1.95
C GLU A 158 -4.42 17.40 2.17
N LEU A 159 -3.41 16.80 2.81
CA LEU A 159 -3.35 15.38 3.11
C LEU A 159 -4.06 15.03 4.43
N GLN A 160 -4.44 16.02 5.23
CA GLN A 160 -5.06 15.79 6.54
C GLN A 160 -6.45 15.16 6.46
N CYS A 161 -7.08 15.14 5.28
CA CYS A 161 -8.34 14.45 5.05
C CYS A 161 -8.19 12.92 4.90
N LEU A 162 -6.97 12.41 4.71
CA LEU A 162 -6.69 10.98 4.54
C LEU A 162 -6.36 10.33 5.89
N SER A 163 -6.71 9.05 6.06
CA SER A 163 -6.27 8.26 7.22
C SER A 163 -4.78 7.89 7.12
N GLU A 164 -4.17 7.44 8.21
CA GLU A 164 -2.78 7.01 8.25
C GLU A 164 -2.50 5.87 7.24
N LEU A 165 -3.44 4.93 7.10
CA LEU A 165 -3.39 3.87 6.08
C LEU A 165 -3.50 4.42 4.66
N ASP A 166 -4.42 5.38 4.46
CA ASP A 166 -4.56 6.03 3.16
C ASP A 166 -3.31 6.82 2.78
N LEU A 167 -2.67 7.47 3.76
CA LEU A 167 -1.46 8.25 3.57
C LEU A 167 -0.28 7.36 3.21
N GLU A 168 -0.15 6.19 3.84
CA GLU A 168 0.86 5.20 3.46
C GLU A 168 0.72 4.79 1.99
N ASP A 169 -0.47 4.33 1.59
CA ASP A 169 -0.78 3.93 0.21
C ASP A 169 -0.55 5.11 -0.75
N PHE A 170 -1.05 6.30 -0.41
CA PHE A 170 -0.92 7.53 -1.20
C PHE A 170 0.54 7.89 -1.47
N LEU A 171 1.36 7.94 -0.42
CA LEU A 171 2.78 8.28 -0.52
C LEU A 171 3.55 7.23 -1.33
N CYS A 172 3.19 5.96 -1.21
CA CYS A 172 3.82 4.89 -1.97
C CYS A 172 3.46 4.93 -3.47
N ILE A 173 2.18 5.17 -3.79
CA ILE A 173 1.65 5.14 -5.16
C ILE A 173 2.12 6.37 -5.93
N PHE A 174 2.00 7.56 -5.33
CA PHE A 174 2.33 8.82 -6.01
C PHE A 174 3.78 9.26 -5.84
N LYS A 175 4.66 8.40 -5.31
CA LYS A 175 6.07 8.74 -5.07
C LYS A 175 6.80 9.38 -6.26
N ASP A 176 6.43 9.00 -7.49
CA ASP A 176 7.05 9.49 -8.73
C ASP A 176 6.45 10.81 -9.24
N TYR A 177 5.36 11.27 -8.64
CA TYR A 177 4.73 12.56 -8.91
C TYR A 177 5.23 13.67 -7.97
N PHE A 178 5.85 13.31 -6.85
CA PHE A 178 6.49 14.25 -5.95
C PHE A 178 7.86 14.65 -6.53
N VAL A 179 7.91 15.81 -7.15
CA VAL A 179 9.15 16.47 -7.62
C VAL A 179 9.06 17.95 -7.27
N GLU A 180 10.20 18.61 -7.06
CA GLU A 180 10.30 20.02 -6.61
C GLU A 180 9.63 21.05 -7.56
N SER A 181 9.14 20.62 -8.71
CA SER A 181 8.02 21.24 -9.44
C SER A 181 7.50 20.22 -10.44
N PRO A 182 6.19 19.88 -10.44
CA PRO A 182 5.67 18.94 -11.43
C PRO A 182 5.74 19.58 -12.83
N PRO A 183 6.15 18.81 -13.87
CA PRO A 183 5.87 19.24 -15.24
C PRO A 183 4.36 19.40 -15.35
N HIS A 184 3.93 20.58 -15.79
CA HIS A 184 2.55 21.03 -15.91
C HIS A 184 1.60 19.86 -16.22
N LEU A 185 0.82 19.43 -15.23
CA LEU A 185 -0.30 18.53 -15.45
C LEU A 185 -1.29 19.30 -16.32
N GLN A 186 -1.16 19.14 -17.64
CA GLN A 186 -2.08 19.75 -18.59
C GLN A 186 -3.44 19.08 -18.40
N VAL A 187 -4.29 19.73 -17.61
CA VAL A 187 -5.72 19.44 -17.55
C VAL A 187 -6.30 19.94 -18.87
N GLY A 188 -6.31 19.09 -19.88
CA GLY A 188 -7.07 19.34 -21.11
C GLY A 188 -8.56 19.38 -20.80
N PRO A 189 -9.36 20.16 -21.56
CA PRO A 189 -10.80 20.26 -21.34
C PRO A 189 -11.42 18.87 -21.49
N THR A 190 -12.35 18.57 -20.59
CA THR A 190 -13.02 17.30 -20.40
C THR A 190 -13.51 16.68 -21.72
N CYS A 191 -13.01 15.50 -22.06
CA CYS A 191 -13.74 14.56 -22.91
C CYS A 191 -13.39 13.12 -22.51
N SER A 192 -14.41 12.40 -22.07
CA SER A 192 -14.46 11.01 -21.60
C SER A 192 -13.41 10.10 -22.25
N THR A 193 -12.26 9.90 -21.60
CA THR A 193 -11.32 8.87 -22.00
C THR A 193 -10.72 8.19 -20.77
N LYS A 194 -10.91 6.87 -20.70
CA LYS A 194 -10.39 5.99 -19.65
C LYS A 194 -8.89 6.24 -19.45
N VAL A 195 -8.48 6.53 -18.22
CA VAL A 195 -7.07 6.48 -17.81
C VAL A 195 -6.60 5.03 -17.93
N VAL A 196 -5.91 4.71 -19.01
CA VAL A 196 -5.20 3.45 -19.16
C VAL A 196 -3.88 3.56 -18.39
N VAL A 197 -3.83 2.95 -17.21
CA VAL A 197 -2.57 2.71 -16.48
C VAL A 197 -1.72 1.75 -17.33
N ARG A 198 -0.81 2.29 -18.15
CA ARG A 198 0.12 1.47 -18.92
C ARG A 198 1.15 0.85 -17.98
N GLY A 199 1.12 -0.48 -17.93
CA GLY A 199 2.04 -1.29 -17.15
C GLY A 199 3.50 -1.07 -17.55
N CYS A 200 4.33 -0.95 -16.53
CA CYS A 200 5.78 -0.92 -16.57
C CYS A 200 6.39 -2.09 -17.39
N ARG A 201 6.92 -1.81 -18.59
CA ARG A 201 8.01 -2.50 -19.32
C ARG A 201 8.55 -1.45 -20.34
N LYS A 202 9.84 -1.22 -20.60
CA LYS A 202 11.08 -2.00 -20.58
C LYS A 202 12.28 -1.03 -20.36
N ARG A 203 13.45 -1.58 -20.04
CA ARG A 203 14.77 -0.92 -19.98
C ARG A 203 15.06 -0.08 -21.25
N PRO A 204 15.87 0.99 -21.17
CA PRO A 204 16.36 1.67 -22.36
C PRO A 204 17.32 0.75 -23.14
N PRO A 205 17.36 0.83 -24.49
CA PRO A 205 18.36 0.13 -25.28
C PRO A 205 19.74 0.73 -25.01
N VAL A 206 20.73 -0.15 -24.85
CA VAL A 206 22.15 0.18 -24.83
C VAL A 206 22.51 0.63 -26.24
N SER A 207 22.99 1.86 -26.38
CA SER A 207 23.62 2.37 -27.59
C SER A 207 24.97 1.69 -27.76
N THR A 208 25.16 0.91 -28.82
CA THR A 208 26.48 0.59 -29.36
C THR A 208 26.69 1.37 -30.65
N PHE A 209 27.85 2.02 -30.68
CA PHE A 209 28.40 2.92 -31.68
C PHE A 209 28.48 2.35 -33.11
N GLN A 210 28.51 3.27 -34.09
CA GLN A 210 28.85 3.06 -35.51
C GLN A 210 30.31 2.65 -35.75
N ALA A 211 30.52 1.86 -36.81
CA ALA A 211 31.59 1.92 -37.84
C ALA A 211 31.33 0.72 -38.79
N CYS A 212 31.34 0.77 -40.11
CA CYS A 212 31.76 1.71 -41.16
C CYS A 212 30.65 1.87 -42.21
#